data_AF-A0A7S2RQY2-F1
#
_entry.id   AF-A0A7S2RQY2-F1
#
_cell.length_a   1.000
_cell.length_b   1.000
_cell.length_c   1.000
_cell.angle_alpha   90.00
_cell.angle_beta   90.00
_cell.angle_gamma   90.00
#
_symmetry.space_group_name_H-M   'P 1'
#
loop_
_entity.id
_entity.type
_entity.pdbx_description
1 polymer ?
#
loop_
_entity_poly.entity_id
_entity_poly.type
_entity_poly.pdbx_seq_one_letter_code
_entity_poly.pdbx_strand_id
1 'polypeptide(L)'
;MVGVLLDRRVAVQKELEAFQNYTWISRRCVRNNYNSNRSKLSPNGVINLLIVSLTVFGGLTVYFLSFQMALLVFIPLVLYTGVWMVYPMVEPSDGAHKAVEIMTQHPHLRQAQLEGCEVLFSLSRNSSLAVKETLVNDGAIDACLEAGLVFENDRDIISRVFAVLGHLAPLQEASTQLVSDGVVELSLIWLKLHMVHESACRHGLVFLSALCEVTGAGSRAKRVALDHGAIELVTQIMESHISIQRIQQWGCILLFNLALDVDQGSYLLYKQGGLDQVIKSLANHPSSANVNHLGVAVVTKCLTRDNPQFDQVVESISTPKMDHMLRTIEAAKDNFANSNEIQLGTTAILKAISKKAS
;
A
#
# COMPACT_ATOMS: atom_id res chain seq x y z
N MET A 1 -5.06 17.10 -16.48
CA MET A 1 -4.14 16.28 -15.68
C MET A 1 -4.15 14.81 -16.10
N VAL A 2 -5.33 14.26 -16.45
CA VAL A 2 -5.51 13.00 -17.22
C VAL A 2 -4.55 12.85 -18.42
N GLY A 3 -4.17 13.96 -19.07
CA GLY A 3 -3.20 13.98 -20.17
C GLY A 3 -1.78 13.53 -19.81
N VAL A 4 -1.23 13.80 -18.62
CA VAL A 4 0.17 13.45 -18.30
C VAL A 4 0.35 11.96 -18.07
N LEU A 5 -0.64 11.28 -17.48
CA LEU A 5 -0.63 9.84 -17.28
C LEU A 5 -1.15 9.07 -18.49
N LEU A 6 -2.07 9.61 -19.30
CA LEU A 6 -2.32 9.05 -20.63
C LEU A 6 -1.12 9.21 -21.53
N ASP A 7 -0.39 10.33 -21.47
CA ASP A 7 0.85 10.50 -22.22
C ASP A 7 1.96 9.59 -21.69
N ARG A 8 2.08 9.37 -20.37
CA ARG A 8 3.00 8.36 -19.80
C ARG A 8 2.58 6.94 -20.13
N ARG A 9 1.29 6.59 -20.07
CA ARG A 9 0.76 5.27 -20.40
C ARG A 9 0.85 4.98 -21.89
N VAL A 10 0.54 5.95 -22.75
CA VAL A 10 0.71 5.90 -24.20
C VAL A 10 2.19 5.94 -24.56
N ALA A 11 3.05 6.65 -23.81
CA ALA A 11 4.50 6.57 -23.99
C ALA A 11 5.04 5.19 -23.61
N VAL A 12 4.61 4.61 -22.49
CA VAL A 12 4.97 3.25 -22.07
C VAL A 12 4.42 2.20 -23.04
N GLN A 13 3.18 2.36 -23.53
CA GLN A 13 2.60 1.47 -24.56
C GLN A 13 3.28 1.64 -25.92
N LYS A 14 3.61 2.87 -26.34
CA LYS A 14 4.42 3.12 -27.54
C LYS A 14 5.86 2.63 -27.37
N GLU A 15 6.43 2.70 -26.17
CA GLU A 15 7.74 2.15 -25.84
C GLU A 15 7.70 0.62 -25.87
N LEU A 16 6.62 -0.01 -25.41
CA LEU A 16 6.37 -1.46 -25.52
C LEU A 16 6.23 -1.91 -26.98
N GLU A 17 5.50 -1.15 -27.80
CA GLU A 17 5.36 -1.39 -29.25
C GLU A 17 6.68 -1.11 -30.01
N ALA A 18 7.46 -0.11 -29.57
CA ALA A 18 8.77 0.21 -30.13
C ALA A 18 9.88 -0.76 -29.66
N PHE A 19 9.75 -1.36 -28.47
CA PHE A 19 10.69 -2.36 -27.94
C PHE A 19 10.73 -3.63 -28.81
N GLN A 20 9.63 -3.94 -29.50
CA GLN A 20 9.58 -5.03 -30.47
C GLN A 20 10.34 -4.72 -31.78
N ASN A 21 10.77 -3.47 -32.01
CA ASN A 21 11.23 -2.99 -33.33
C ASN A 21 12.58 -2.23 -33.34
N TYR A 22 13.51 -2.57 -32.45
CA TYR A 22 14.91 -2.06 -32.34
C TYR A 22 15.18 -0.93 -31.34
N THR A 23 16.13 -1.26 -30.45
CA THR A 23 17.23 -0.46 -29.87
C THR A 23 17.17 1.07 -30.05
N TRP A 24 16.83 1.81 -28.99
CA TRP A 24 17.47 3.06 -28.50
C TRP A 24 16.53 3.87 -27.60
N ILE A 25 16.90 4.14 -26.34
CA ILE A 25 16.88 5.45 -25.66
C ILE A 25 17.80 5.37 -24.44
N SER A 26 18.99 5.92 -24.61
CA SER A 26 20.02 6.15 -23.59
C SER A 26 20.11 7.64 -23.22
N ARG A 27 19.02 8.41 -23.30
CA ARG A 27 19.12 9.89 -23.30
C ARG A 27 18.34 10.66 -22.24
N ARG A 28 17.83 10.02 -21.18
CA ARG A 28 17.31 10.78 -20.02
C ARG A 28 17.92 10.44 -18.65
N CYS A 29 18.74 9.40 -18.56
CA CYS A 29 19.54 9.10 -17.36
C CYS A 29 20.93 9.80 -17.33
N VAL A 30 21.28 10.64 -18.31
CA VAL A 30 22.53 11.42 -18.30
C VAL A 30 22.25 12.86 -17.88
N ARG A 31 21.86 13.05 -16.62
CA ARG A 31 22.05 14.34 -15.94
C ARG A 31 22.06 14.18 -14.42
N ASN A 32 22.89 13.27 -13.90
CA ASN A 32 23.49 13.38 -12.57
C ASN A 32 24.63 12.36 -12.39
N ASN A 33 25.52 12.28 -13.37
CA ASN A 33 26.74 11.49 -13.24
C ASN A 33 27.96 12.40 -13.42
N TYR A 34 28.28 13.14 -12.35
CA TYR A 34 29.62 13.64 -12.08
C TYR A 34 29.76 13.79 -10.57
N ASN A 35 29.97 12.66 -9.89
CA ASN A 35 31.04 12.61 -8.91
C ASN A 35 31.65 11.21 -8.96
N SER A 36 32.85 11.22 -9.53
CA SER A 36 33.78 10.12 -9.56
C SER A 36 34.01 9.55 -8.16
N ASN A 37 33.60 8.30 -7.94
CA ASN A 37 34.49 7.35 -7.31
C ASN A 37 34.21 5.94 -7.83
N ARG A 38 35.28 5.34 -8.33
CA ARG A 38 35.33 3.95 -8.78
C ARG A 38 35.11 3.03 -7.59
N SER A 39 34.21 2.07 -7.72
CA SER A 39 34.43 0.74 -7.17
C SER A 39 33.98 -0.31 -8.19
N LYS A 40 34.92 -1.20 -8.46
CA LYS A 40 34.84 -2.32 -9.40
C LYS A 40 33.74 -3.28 -8.93
N LEU A 41 33.02 -3.92 -9.86
CA LEU A 41 32.36 -5.19 -9.53
C LEU A 41 33.41 -6.11 -8.89
N SER A 42 33.15 -6.58 -7.68
CA SER A 42 33.88 -7.75 -7.18
C SER A 42 33.10 -9.02 -7.58
N PRO A 43 33.78 -10.12 -7.94
CA PRO A 43 33.17 -11.41 -8.30
C PRO A 43 32.27 -12.07 -7.23
N ASN A 44 31.90 -11.38 -6.15
CA ASN A 44 31.34 -12.01 -4.95
C ASN A 44 29.82 -12.18 -4.98
N GLY A 45 29.11 -11.53 -5.91
CA GLY A 45 27.74 -11.94 -6.27
C GLY A 45 27.70 -13.35 -6.87
N VAL A 46 28.81 -13.78 -7.50
CA VAL A 46 28.97 -15.14 -8.06
C VAL A 46 29.43 -16.15 -6.99
N ILE A 47 30.17 -15.70 -5.97
CA ILE A 47 30.67 -16.57 -4.88
C ILE A 47 29.60 -16.82 -3.79
N ASN A 48 28.68 -15.89 -3.54
CA ASN A 48 27.58 -16.10 -2.60
C ASN A 48 26.57 -17.16 -3.10
N LEU A 49 26.42 -17.32 -4.42
CA LEU A 49 25.70 -18.45 -5.04
C LEU A 49 26.44 -19.79 -4.85
N LEU A 50 27.78 -19.79 -4.90
CA LEU A 50 28.60 -20.98 -4.68
C LEU A 50 28.60 -21.45 -3.21
N ILE A 51 28.58 -20.51 -2.27
CA ILE A 51 28.53 -20.81 -0.83
C ILE A 51 27.19 -21.43 -0.45
N VAL A 52 26.06 -20.93 -0.97
CA VAL A 52 24.75 -21.57 -0.73
C VAL A 52 24.66 -22.97 -1.37
N SER A 53 25.30 -23.18 -2.53
CA SER A 53 25.32 -24.49 -3.20
C SER A 53 26.22 -25.54 -2.53
N LEU A 54 27.34 -25.15 -1.90
CA LEU A 54 28.28 -26.07 -1.22
C LEU A 54 27.90 -26.38 0.23
N THR A 55 27.23 -25.44 0.91
CA THR A 55 26.75 -25.63 2.29
C THR A 55 25.57 -26.63 2.36
N VAL A 56 24.88 -26.87 1.24
CA VAL A 56 23.76 -27.82 1.13
C VAL A 56 24.21 -29.24 0.73
N PHE A 57 25.39 -29.42 0.10
CA PHE A 57 25.82 -30.73 -0.40
C PHE A 57 26.88 -31.48 0.44
N GLY A 58 27.67 -30.79 1.27
CA GLY A 58 28.78 -31.43 2.00
C GLY A 58 28.46 -31.92 3.42
N GLY A 59 27.23 -31.78 3.89
CA GLY A 59 26.87 -32.06 5.28
C GLY A 59 26.87 -33.52 5.69
N LEU A 60 26.97 -34.51 4.80
CA LEU A 60 26.42 -35.84 5.17
C LEU A 60 27.12 -37.12 4.70
N THR A 61 28.39 -37.12 4.26
CA THR A 61 29.04 -38.42 3.99
C THR A 61 30.50 -38.51 4.45
N VAL A 62 30.65 -39.15 5.62
CA VAL A 62 31.78 -40.00 6.05
C VAL A 62 32.89 -39.33 6.90
N TYR A 63 32.70 -39.53 8.21
CA TYR A 63 33.71 -39.72 9.27
C TYR A 63 35.12 -40.13 8.81
N PHE A 64 36.19 -39.54 9.38
CA PHE A 64 37.11 -40.22 10.34
C PHE A 64 38.35 -39.37 10.72
N LEU A 65 38.67 -39.38 12.03
CA LEU A 65 39.95 -39.18 12.75
C LEU A 65 40.56 -37.77 12.98
N SER A 66 40.34 -37.32 14.22
CA SER A 66 41.28 -36.73 15.21
C SER A 66 42.46 -35.84 14.77
N PHE A 67 42.53 -34.68 15.41
CA PHE A 67 43.59 -33.65 15.45
C PHE A 67 43.62 -32.61 14.32
N GLN A 68 43.14 -32.90 13.11
CA GLN A 68 43.05 -31.90 12.03
C GLN A 68 41.84 -30.93 12.14
N MET A 69 40.89 -31.20 13.04
CA MET A 69 39.63 -30.43 13.16
C MET A 69 39.78 -29.05 13.82
N ALA A 70 40.87 -28.78 14.55
CA ALA A 70 41.09 -27.46 15.13
C ALA A 70 41.37 -26.42 14.03
N LEU A 71 42.23 -26.73 13.06
CA LEU A 71 42.51 -25.85 11.92
C LEU A 71 41.32 -25.71 10.97
N LEU A 72 40.56 -26.80 10.76
CA LEU A 72 39.41 -26.82 9.85
C LEU A 72 38.15 -26.13 10.38
N VAL A 73 38.00 -25.94 11.70
CA VAL A 73 36.86 -25.21 12.28
C VAL A 73 37.24 -23.78 12.65
N PHE A 74 38.46 -23.54 13.12
CA PHE A 74 38.89 -22.21 13.56
C PHE A 74 39.19 -21.27 12.40
N ILE A 75 39.74 -21.77 11.28
CA ILE A 75 40.00 -20.93 10.10
C ILE A 75 38.68 -20.47 9.45
N PRO A 76 37.67 -21.32 9.20
CA PRO A 76 36.38 -20.84 8.71
C PRO A 76 35.64 -19.95 9.68
N LEU A 77 35.79 -20.12 11.00
CA LEU A 77 35.15 -19.25 11.99
C LEU A 77 35.83 -17.86 12.08
N VAL A 78 37.16 -17.81 12.04
CA VAL A 78 37.94 -16.56 11.98
C VAL A 78 37.80 -15.88 10.62
N LEU A 79 37.69 -16.63 9.52
CA LEU A 79 37.33 -16.08 8.21
C LEU A 79 35.86 -15.65 8.20
N TYR A 80 34.92 -16.36 8.81
CA TYR A 80 33.51 -15.97 8.88
C TYR A 80 33.32 -14.69 9.69
N THR A 81 33.99 -14.57 10.84
CA THR A 81 33.95 -13.36 11.70
C THR A 81 34.80 -12.22 11.15
N GLY A 82 35.95 -12.51 10.53
CA GLY A 82 36.80 -11.52 9.85
C GLY A 82 36.20 -11.01 8.56
N VAL A 83 35.54 -11.87 7.78
CA VAL A 83 34.72 -11.48 6.61
C VAL A 83 33.50 -10.70 7.08
N TRP A 84 32.89 -11.00 8.22
CA TRP A 84 31.84 -10.15 8.81
C TRP A 84 32.33 -8.75 9.26
N MET A 85 33.59 -8.60 9.67
CA MET A 85 34.19 -7.30 10.01
C MET A 85 34.70 -6.51 8.79
N VAL A 86 34.97 -7.19 7.66
CA VAL A 86 35.48 -6.60 6.40
C VAL A 86 34.41 -6.51 5.32
N TYR A 87 33.28 -7.22 5.46
CA TYR A 87 32.05 -6.82 4.84
C TYR A 87 31.82 -5.39 5.33
N PRO A 88 31.80 -4.38 4.44
CA PRO A 88 30.98 -3.24 4.79
C PRO A 88 29.64 -3.89 5.12
N MET A 89 29.15 -3.68 6.35
CA MET A 89 27.72 -3.71 6.57
C MET A 89 27.15 -3.10 5.31
N VAL A 90 26.27 -3.81 4.58
CA VAL A 90 25.41 -3.13 3.64
C VAL A 90 24.81 -2.04 4.51
N GLU A 91 25.35 -0.84 4.39
CA GLU A 91 24.75 0.27 5.05
C GLU A 91 23.34 0.25 4.50
N PRO A 92 22.31 0.44 5.35
CA PRO A 92 20.94 0.53 4.87
C PRO A 92 20.78 1.44 3.63
N SER A 93 21.75 2.34 3.40
CA SER A 93 21.91 3.23 2.25
C SER A 93 22.20 2.57 0.89
N ASP A 94 22.85 1.39 0.78
CA ASP A 94 23.24 0.86 -0.57
C ASP A 94 22.28 -0.20 -1.11
N GLY A 95 21.53 -0.88 -0.23
CA GLY A 95 20.57 -1.92 -0.63
C GLY A 95 19.37 -1.38 -1.41
N ALA A 96 18.89 -0.19 -1.02
CA ALA A 96 17.81 0.52 -1.70
C ALA A 96 18.23 0.99 -3.10
N HIS A 97 19.34 1.73 -3.16
CA HIS A 97 19.92 2.19 -4.41
C HIS A 97 20.18 1.03 -5.38
N LYS A 98 20.77 -0.07 -4.90
CA LYS A 98 21.04 -1.22 -5.77
C LYS A 98 19.78 -1.92 -6.27
N ALA A 99 18.74 -2.02 -5.44
CA ALA A 99 17.46 -2.57 -5.86
C ALA A 99 16.83 -1.72 -6.96
N VAL A 100 16.81 -0.40 -6.79
CA VAL A 100 16.34 0.55 -7.82
C VAL A 100 17.16 0.40 -9.09
N GLU A 101 18.49 0.37 -9.00
CA GLU A 101 19.37 0.21 -10.15
C GLU A 101 19.05 -1.07 -10.96
N ILE A 102 18.89 -2.21 -10.27
CA ILE A 102 18.56 -3.49 -10.91
C ILE A 102 17.18 -3.43 -11.57
N MET A 103 16.20 -2.84 -10.90
CA MET A 103 14.85 -2.67 -11.45
C MET A 103 14.88 -1.79 -12.72
N THR A 104 15.63 -0.69 -12.71
CA THR A 104 15.75 0.21 -13.87
C THR A 104 16.56 -0.41 -15.01
N GLN A 105 17.58 -1.22 -14.73
CA GLN A 105 18.37 -1.92 -15.76
C GLN A 105 17.60 -3.07 -16.42
N HIS A 106 16.64 -3.68 -15.71
CA HIS A 106 15.90 -4.84 -16.17
C HIS A 106 14.38 -4.65 -16.10
N PRO A 107 13.81 -3.63 -16.76
CA PRO A 107 12.41 -3.24 -16.61
C PRO A 107 11.43 -4.33 -17.04
N HIS A 108 11.81 -5.19 -17.98
CA HIS A 108 10.96 -6.28 -18.49
C HIS A 108 11.22 -7.64 -17.84
N LEU A 109 12.14 -7.73 -16.87
CA LEU A 109 12.39 -8.97 -16.15
C LEU A 109 11.53 -9.01 -14.90
N ARG A 110 10.44 -9.79 -14.96
CA ARG A 110 9.49 -9.96 -13.85
C ARG A 110 10.19 -10.23 -12.51
N GLN A 111 11.17 -11.12 -12.50
CA GLN A 111 11.87 -11.50 -11.28
C GLN A 111 12.66 -10.32 -10.67
N ALA A 112 13.34 -9.53 -11.50
CA ALA A 112 14.06 -8.34 -11.04
C ALA A 112 13.11 -7.30 -10.45
N GLN A 113 11.96 -7.08 -11.09
CA GLN A 113 10.95 -6.16 -10.58
C GLN A 113 10.35 -6.63 -9.25
N LEU A 114 10.00 -7.92 -9.16
CA LEU A 114 9.39 -8.47 -7.95
C LEU A 114 10.38 -8.47 -6.78
N GLU A 115 11.59 -9.01 -6.97
CA GLU A 115 12.62 -9.04 -5.92
C GLU A 115 13.07 -7.63 -5.51
N GLY A 116 13.21 -6.71 -6.47
CA GLY A 116 13.50 -5.31 -6.16
C GLY A 116 12.41 -4.69 -5.28
N CYS A 117 11.13 -4.88 -5.64
CA CYS A 117 10.01 -4.43 -4.82
C CYS A 117 9.98 -5.10 -3.43
N GLU A 118 10.37 -6.38 -3.30
CA GLU A 118 10.49 -7.07 -2.00
C GLU A 118 11.56 -6.46 -1.10
N VAL A 119 12.72 -6.11 -1.67
CA VAL A 119 13.81 -5.45 -0.95
C VAL A 119 13.35 -4.08 -0.47
N LEU A 120 12.79 -3.26 -1.36
CA LEU A 120 12.26 -1.93 -1.03
C LEU A 120 11.14 -2.01 0.02
N PHE A 121 10.29 -3.03 -0.04
CA PHE A 121 9.27 -3.26 0.96
C PHE A 121 9.87 -3.60 2.32
N SER A 122 10.86 -4.49 2.36
CA SER A 122 11.52 -4.88 3.60
C SER A 122 12.22 -3.70 4.27
N LEU A 123 12.84 -2.82 3.49
CA LEU A 123 13.49 -1.60 3.97
C LEU A 123 12.46 -0.55 4.42
N SER A 124 11.36 -0.36 3.69
CA SER A 124 10.34 0.66 4.00
C SER A 124 9.55 0.38 5.28
N ARG A 125 9.56 -0.87 5.79
CA ARG A 125 8.98 -1.24 7.09
C ARG A 125 9.73 -0.64 8.28
N ASN A 126 10.94 -0.12 8.07
CA ASN A 126 11.70 0.53 9.11
C ASN A 126 10.93 1.75 9.64
N SER A 127 10.87 1.93 10.96
CA SER A 127 10.21 3.08 11.58
C SER A 127 11.04 4.37 11.49
N SER A 128 12.32 4.27 11.15
CA SER A 128 13.21 5.42 10.99
C SER A 128 12.80 6.27 9.80
N LEU A 129 12.47 7.54 10.08
CA LEU A 129 12.14 8.54 9.07
C LEU A 129 13.29 8.70 8.06
N ALA A 130 14.53 8.77 8.54
CA ALA A 130 15.72 8.93 7.70
C ALA A 130 15.88 7.80 6.69
N VAL A 131 15.58 6.54 7.07
CA VAL A 131 15.65 5.39 6.13
C VAL A 131 14.57 5.48 5.05
N LYS A 132 13.39 5.99 5.39
CA LYS A 132 12.34 6.19 4.40
C LYS A 132 12.65 7.36 3.47
N GLU A 133 13.26 8.42 3.97
CA GLU A 133 13.75 9.54 3.15
C GLU A 133 14.86 9.10 2.20
N THR A 134 15.81 8.26 2.64
CA THR A 134 16.83 7.71 1.74
C THR A 134 16.20 6.83 0.66
N LEU A 135 15.20 6.00 0.98
CA LEU A 135 14.47 5.21 -0.03
C LEU A 135 13.83 6.09 -1.11
N VAL A 136 13.22 7.21 -0.70
CA VAL A 136 12.64 8.17 -1.65
C VAL A 136 13.73 8.82 -2.50
N ASN A 137 14.83 9.27 -1.87
CA ASN A 137 15.96 9.88 -2.56
C ASN A 137 16.68 8.92 -3.54
N ASP A 138 16.68 7.63 -3.24
CA ASP A 138 17.23 6.58 -4.10
C ASP A 138 16.34 6.24 -5.30
N GLY A 139 15.13 6.83 -5.39
CA GLY A 139 14.21 6.63 -6.51
C GLY A 139 13.24 5.46 -6.35
N ALA A 140 12.99 4.99 -5.12
CA ALA A 140 12.11 3.84 -4.88
C ALA A 140 10.66 4.07 -5.39
N ILE A 141 10.14 5.29 -5.30
CA ILE A 141 8.79 5.62 -5.79
C ILE A 141 8.73 5.41 -7.31
N ASP A 142 9.64 6.02 -8.06
CA ASP A 142 9.66 5.93 -9.52
C ASP A 142 9.87 4.49 -9.99
N ALA A 143 10.82 3.76 -9.39
CA ALA A 143 11.07 2.36 -9.73
C ALA A 143 9.84 1.47 -9.49
N CYS A 144 9.13 1.66 -8.36
CA CYS A 144 7.89 0.92 -8.10
C CYS A 144 6.78 1.28 -9.09
N LEU A 145 6.63 2.56 -9.45
CA LEU A 145 5.62 2.99 -10.42
C LEU A 145 5.91 2.43 -11.81
N GLU A 146 7.17 2.47 -12.26
CA GLU A 146 7.60 1.87 -13.54
C GLU A 146 7.35 0.36 -13.55
N ALA A 147 7.73 -0.35 -12.48
CA ALA A 147 7.46 -1.79 -12.33
C ALA A 147 5.96 -2.10 -12.45
N GLY A 148 5.12 -1.33 -11.75
CA GLY A 148 3.66 -1.49 -11.80
C GLY A 148 3.06 -1.15 -13.16
N LEU A 149 3.64 -0.21 -13.91
CA LEU A 149 3.19 0.14 -15.26
C LEU A 149 3.56 -0.96 -16.28
N VAL A 150 4.78 -1.50 -16.22
CA VAL A 150 5.23 -2.57 -17.12
C VAL A 150 4.48 -3.88 -16.82
N PHE A 151 4.22 -4.17 -15.55
CA PHE A 151 3.55 -5.38 -15.09
C PHE A 151 2.17 -5.09 -14.49
N GLU A 152 1.36 -4.26 -15.17
CA GLU A 152 0.06 -3.83 -14.64
C GLU A 152 -0.90 -4.99 -14.38
N ASN A 153 -0.76 -6.12 -15.10
CA ASN A 153 -1.57 -7.33 -14.93
C ASN A 153 -0.98 -8.31 -13.89
N ASP A 154 0.19 -8.04 -13.32
CA ASP A 154 0.82 -8.91 -12.33
C ASP A 154 0.40 -8.53 -10.91
N ARG A 155 -0.47 -9.35 -10.33
CA ARG A 155 -1.02 -9.11 -8.99
C ARG A 155 0.05 -9.05 -7.88
N ASP A 156 1.16 -9.76 -8.03
CA ASP A 156 2.19 -9.84 -6.98
C ASP A 156 3.04 -8.57 -7.00
N ILE A 157 3.42 -8.11 -8.19
CA ILE A 157 4.13 -6.84 -8.38
C ILE A 157 3.25 -5.68 -7.93
N ILE A 158 2.00 -5.60 -8.40
CA ILE A 158 1.09 -4.51 -8.00
C ILE A 158 0.85 -4.50 -6.49
N SER A 159 0.64 -5.67 -5.88
CA SER A 159 0.53 -5.79 -4.43
C SER A 159 1.78 -5.25 -3.72
N ARG A 160 2.98 -5.54 -4.22
CA ARG A 160 4.23 -5.10 -3.59
C ARG A 160 4.49 -3.62 -3.80
N VAL A 161 4.20 -3.09 -4.98
CA VAL A 161 4.22 -1.66 -5.29
C VAL A 161 3.35 -0.90 -4.29
N PHE A 162 2.09 -1.30 -4.12
CA PHE A 162 1.22 -0.67 -3.12
C PHE A 162 1.76 -0.78 -1.70
N ALA A 163 2.39 -1.91 -1.35
CA ALA A 163 2.95 -2.10 -0.02
C ALA A 163 4.14 -1.16 0.26
N VAL A 164 5.03 -0.95 -0.71
CA VAL A 164 6.13 0.03 -0.62
C VAL A 164 5.56 1.44 -0.51
N LEU A 165 4.68 1.81 -1.45
CA LEU A 165 4.09 3.15 -1.50
C LEU A 165 3.30 3.46 -0.23
N GLY A 166 2.60 2.49 0.35
CA GLY A 166 1.86 2.67 1.62
C GLY A 166 2.75 3.02 2.80
N HIS A 167 3.99 2.53 2.86
CA HIS A 167 4.93 2.89 3.91
C HIS A 167 5.62 4.25 3.69
N LEU A 168 5.76 4.67 2.42
CA LEU A 168 6.38 5.93 2.04
C LEU A 168 5.39 7.10 1.97
N ALA A 169 4.10 6.83 1.73
CA ALA A 169 3.05 7.83 1.61
C ALA A 169 2.96 8.81 2.80
N PRO A 170 3.17 8.40 4.07
CA PRO A 170 3.15 9.34 5.20
C PRO A 170 4.25 10.42 5.16
N LEU A 171 5.27 10.30 4.31
CA LEU A 171 6.29 11.33 4.14
C LEU A 171 5.73 12.53 3.37
N GLN A 172 5.98 13.75 3.84
CA GLN A 172 5.42 14.97 3.24
C GLN A 172 5.89 15.18 1.78
N GLU A 173 7.16 14.91 1.49
CA GLU A 173 7.71 15.04 0.13
C GLU A 173 7.15 13.95 -0.79
N ALA A 174 7.15 12.69 -0.33
CA ALA A 174 6.61 11.56 -1.09
C ALA A 174 5.12 11.76 -1.42
N SER A 175 4.29 12.11 -0.43
CA SER A 175 2.86 12.36 -0.66
C SER A 175 2.60 13.48 -1.66
N THR A 176 3.42 14.54 -1.62
CA THR A 176 3.32 15.65 -2.57
C THR A 176 3.63 15.19 -3.99
N GLN A 177 4.70 14.40 -4.16
CA GLN A 177 5.06 13.79 -5.45
C GLN A 177 3.98 12.82 -5.95
N LEU A 178 3.54 11.89 -5.12
CA LEU A 178 2.53 10.88 -5.48
C LEU A 178 1.23 11.53 -5.98
N VAL A 179 0.79 12.60 -5.31
CA VAL A 179 -0.41 13.35 -5.72
C VAL A 179 -0.15 14.17 -6.99
N SER A 180 1.02 14.81 -7.14
CA SER A 180 1.34 15.57 -8.37
C SER A 180 1.47 14.68 -9.59
N ASP A 181 1.91 13.44 -9.40
CA ASP A 181 2.18 12.49 -10.47
C ASP A 181 0.91 11.70 -10.88
N GLY A 182 -0.23 11.96 -10.24
CA GLY A 182 -1.51 11.31 -10.53
C GLY A 182 -1.59 9.85 -10.05
N VAL A 183 -0.80 9.49 -9.03
CA VAL A 183 -0.74 8.11 -8.54
C VAL A 183 -2.05 7.69 -7.89
N VAL A 184 -2.87 8.63 -7.41
CA VAL A 184 -4.21 8.35 -6.87
C VAL A 184 -5.08 7.71 -7.94
N GLU A 185 -5.19 8.34 -9.11
CA GLU A 185 -5.96 7.85 -10.25
C GLU A 185 -5.44 6.50 -10.75
N LEU A 186 -4.11 6.38 -10.89
CA LEU A 186 -3.47 5.13 -11.30
C LEU A 186 -3.77 3.99 -10.31
N SER A 187 -3.76 4.30 -9.02
CA SER A 187 -4.06 3.32 -7.96
C SER A 187 -5.49 2.81 -8.03
N LEU A 188 -6.45 3.69 -8.34
CA LEU A 188 -7.85 3.28 -8.55
C LEU A 188 -7.99 2.39 -9.79
N ILE A 189 -7.23 2.65 -10.85
CA ILE A 189 -7.18 1.79 -12.05
C ILE A 189 -6.63 0.41 -11.69
N TRP A 190 -5.49 0.33 -10.99
CA TRP A 190 -4.90 -0.94 -10.58
C TRP A 190 -5.78 -1.70 -9.59
N LEU A 191 -6.42 -1.02 -8.65
CA LEU A 191 -7.39 -1.64 -7.73
C LEU A 191 -8.60 -2.21 -8.48
N LYS A 192 -9.09 -1.53 -9.52
CA LYS A 192 -10.17 -2.04 -10.36
C LYS A 192 -9.74 -3.27 -11.16
N LEU A 193 -8.53 -3.27 -11.70
CA LEU A 193 -7.95 -4.40 -12.44
C LEU A 193 -7.72 -5.63 -11.55
N HIS A 194 -7.31 -5.41 -10.29
CA HIS A 194 -6.97 -6.46 -9.32
C HIS A 194 -8.02 -6.66 -8.23
N MET A 195 -9.27 -6.27 -8.47
CA MET A 195 -10.38 -6.29 -7.52
C MET A 195 -10.56 -7.64 -6.82
N VAL A 196 -10.33 -8.74 -7.52
CA VAL A 196 -10.50 -10.11 -6.98
C VAL A 196 -9.28 -10.59 -6.18
N HIS A 197 -8.17 -9.86 -6.21
CA HIS A 197 -6.92 -10.24 -5.55
C HIS A 197 -6.80 -9.56 -4.18
N GLU A 198 -6.95 -10.34 -3.11
CA GLU A 198 -6.92 -9.83 -1.72
C GLU A 198 -5.68 -8.96 -1.44
N SER A 199 -4.48 -9.45 -1.76
CA SER A 199 -3.24 -8.76 -1.37
C SER A 199 -3.10 -7.40 -2.06
N ALA A 200 -3.45 -7.32 -3.34
CA ALA A 200 -3.42 -6.07 -4.10
C ALA A 200 -4.45 -5.07 -3.55
N CYS A 201 -5.68 -5.54 -3.30
CA CYS A 201 -6.73 -4.73 -2.70
C CYS A 201 -6.34 -4.23 -1.31
N ARG A 202 -5.84 -5.10 -0.45
CA ARG A 202 -5.45 -4.76 0.93
C ARG A 202 -4.36 -3.68 0.93
N HIS A 203 -3.27 -3.89 0.20
CA HIS A 203 -2.19 -2.91 0.18
C HIS A 203 -2.58 -1.62 -0.53
N GLY A 204 -3.39 -1.68 -1.60
CA GLY A 204 -3.87 -0.48 -2.28
C GLY A 204 -4.81 0.37 -1.41
N LEU A 205 -5.70 -0.28 -0.63
CA LEU A 205 -6.52 0.41 0.37
C LEU A 205 -5.64 1.05 1.47
N VAL A 206 -4.66 0.32 2.01
CA VAL A 206 -3.69 0.87 2.99
C VAL A 206 -2.98 2.10 2.43
N PHE A 207 -2.48 2.01 1.20
CA PHE A 207 -1.77 3.10 0.54
C PHE A 207 -2.66 4.35 0.39
N LEU A 208 -3.87 4.20 -0.15
CA LEU A 208 -4.79 5.31 -0.34
C LEU A 208 -5.24 5.91 1.01
N SER A 209 -5.49 5.07 2.02
CA SER A 209 -5.80 5.54 3.38
C SER A 209 -4.66 6.39 3.95
N ALA A 210 -3.43 5.88 3.90
CA ALA A 210 -2.24 6.58 4.40
C ALA A 210 -2.02 7.92 3.66
N LEU A 211 -2.17 7.94 2.34
CA LEU A 211 -2.02 9.16 1.55
C LEU A 211 -3.08 10.20 1.88
N CYS A 212 -4.33 9.78 2.13
CA CYS A 212 -5.43 10.68 2.48
C CYS A 212 -5.28 11.31 3.88
N GLU A 213 -4.48 10.72 4.78
CA GLU A 213 -4.26 11.24 6.14
C GLU A 213 -3.21 12.36 6.20
N VAL A 214 -2.36 12.49 5.19
CA VAL A 214 -1.26 13.47 5.21
C VAL A 214 -1.79 14.90 5.10
N THR A 215 -1.30 15.80 5.96
CA THR A 215 -1.68 17.21 5.94
C THR A 215 -1.33 17.89 4.61
N GLY A 216 -2.30 18.60 4.03
CA GLY A 216 -2.15 19.32 2.76
C GLY A 216 -2.24 18.41 1.51
N ALA A 217 -1.34 17.43 1.38
CA ALA A 217 -1.38 16.48 0.26
C ALA A 217 -2.62 15.57 0.31
N GLY A 218 -3.04 15.14 1.49
CA GLY A 218 -4.20 14.28 1.71
C GLY A 218 -5.51 14.93 1.29
N SER A 219 -5.72 16.23 1.54
CA SER A 219 -6.92 16.94 1.07
C SER A 219 -7.03 16.91 -0.46
N ARG A 220 -5.91 17.04 -1.18
CA ARG A 220 -5.87 16.90 -2.64
C ARG A 220 -6.12 15.45 -3.06
N ALA A 221 -5.49 14.48 -2.40
CA ALA A 221 -5.69 13.06 -2.66
C ALA A 221 -7.16 12.63 -2.50
N LYS A 222 -7.82 13.06 -1.42
CA LYS A 222 -9.24 12.79 -1.18
C LYS A 222 -10.12 13.36 -2.30
N ARG A 223 -9.89 14.60 -2.72
CA ARG A 223 -10.65 15.23 -3.82
C ARG A 223 -10.48 14.45 -5.13
N VAL A 224 -9.24 14.16 -5.50
CA VAL A 224 -8.93 13.37 -6.70
C VAL A 224 -9.57 11.99 -6.64
N ALA A 225 -9.50 11.31 -5.50
CA ALA A 225 -10.11 10.00 -5.29
C ALA A 225 -11.65 10.06 -5.46
N LEU A 226 -12.31 11.07 -4.88
CA LEU A 226 -13.75 11.27 -5.01
C LEU A 226 -14.15 11.56 -6.47
N ASP A 227 -13.42 12.43 -7.16
CA ASP A 227 -13.66 12.78 -8.57
C ASP A 227 -13.53 11.57 -9.51
N HIS A 228 -12.75 10.56 -9.11
CA HIS A 228 -12.51 9.33 -9.88
C HIS A 228 -13.29 8.10 -9.34
N GLY A 229 -14.35 8.32 -8.55
CA GLY A 229 -15.27 7.26 -8.13
C GLY A 229 -14.70 6.29 -7.10
N ALA A 230 -13.78 6.74 -6.24
CA ALA A 230 -13.16 5.88 -5.24
C ALA A 230 -14.16 5.23 -4.28
N ILE A 231 -15.25 5.91 -3.88
CA ILE A 231 -16.24 5.31 -2.97
C ILE A 231 -16.87 4.08 -3.63
N GLU A 232 -17.37 4.19 -4.86
CA GLU A 232 -17.96 3.05 -5.58
C GLU A 232 -16.96 1.89 -5.75
N LEU A 233 -15.71 2.19 -6.09
CA LEU A 233 -14.69 1.14 -6.22
C LEU A 233 -14.40 0.45 -4.87
N VAL A 234 -14.25 1.22 -3.80
CA VAL A 234 -13.98 0.69 -2.46
C VAL A 234 -15.15 -0.17 -1.97
N THR A 235 -16.40 0.25 -2.22
CA THR A 235 -17.56 -0.56 -1.84
C THR A 235 -17.63 -1.87 -2.62
N GLN A 236 -17.30 -1.86 -3.91
CA GLN A 236 -17.19 -3.09 -4.72
C GLN A 236 -16.08 -4.02 -4.20
N ILE A 237 -14.91 -3.49 -3.85
CA ILE A 237 -13.81 -4.26 -3.26
C ILE A 237 -14.25 -4.88 -1.93
N MET A 238 -14.86 -4.09 -1.05
CA MET A 238 -15.39 -4.56 0.23
C MET A 238 -16.45 -5.64 0.04
N GLU A 239 -17.32 -5.54 -0.97
CA GLU A 239 -18.31 -6.58 -1.26
C GLU A 239 -17.66 -7.87 -1.77
N SER A 240 -16.70 -7.75 -2.70
CA SER A 240 -16.00 -8.92 -3.25
C SER A 240 -15.19 -9.70 -2.20
N HIS A 241 -14.77 -9.02 -1.13
CA HIS A 241 -14.00 -9.58 -0.02
C HIS A 241 -14.75 -9.44 1.31
N ILE A 242 -16.08 -9.62 1.30
CA ILE A 242 -16.93 -9.38 2.48
C ILE A 242 -16.53 -10.20 3.70
N SER A 243 -15.97 -11.41 3.51
CA SER A 243 -15.50 -12.28 4.60
C SER A 243 -14.11 -11.91 5.11
N ILE A 244 -13.37 -11.02 4.45
CA ILE A 244 -11.99 -10.69 4.81
C ILE A 244 -11.97 -9.45 5.71
N GLN A 245 -11.85 -9.70 7.00
CA GLN A 245 -11.86 -8.66 8.05
C GLN A 245 -10.88 -7.50 7.77
N ARG A 246 -9.66 -7.78 7.27
CA ARG A 246 -8.68 -6.73 6.98
C ARG A 246 -9.10 -5.81 5.82
N ILE A 247 -9.74 -6.35 4.79
CA ILE A 247 -10.26 -5.52 3.69
C ILE A 247 -11.38 -4.62 4.20
N GLN A 248 -12.27 -5.16 5.03
CA GLN A 248 -13.34 -4.38 5.64
C GLN A 248 -12.80 -3.23 6.51
N GLN A 249 -11.77 -3.49 7.33
CA GLN A 249 -11.13 -2.46 8.14
C GLN A 249 -10.54 -1.33 7.28
N TRP A 250 -9.69 -1.66 6.31
CA TRP A 250 -9.05 -0.64 5.47
C TRP A 250 -10.03 0.06 4.54
N GLY A 251 -11.06 -0.64 4.07
CA GLY A 251 -12.18 -0.04 3.35
C GLY A 251 -12.89 1.01 4.20
N CYS A 252 -13.28 0.67 5.44
CA CYS A 252 -13.88 1.63 6.37
C CYS A 252 -12.94 2.82 6.67
N ILE A 253 -11.64 2.60 6.86
CA ILE A 253 -10.68 3.69 7.08
C ILE A 253 -10.66 4.65 5.88
N LEU A 254 -10.54 4.11 4.66
CA LEU A 254 -10.53 4.95 3.46
C LEU A 254 -11.84 5.71 3.29
N LEU A 255 -12.99 5.05 3.46
CA LEU A 255 -14.31 5.70 3.38
C LEU A 255 -14.48 6.79 4.43
N PHE A 256 -13.99 6.58 5.66
CA PHE A 256 -13.96 7.59 6.71
C PHE A 256 -13.11 8.79 6.30
N ASN A 257 -11.89 8.54 5.81
CA ASN A 257 -10.98 9.60 5.38
C ASN A 257 -11.56 10.40 4.21
N LEU A 258 -12.25 9.77 3.26
CA LEU A 258 -12.92 10.44 2.15
C LEU A 258 -14.15 11.27 2.59
N ALA A 259 -14.80 10.90 3.69
CA ALA A 259 -15.88 11.68 4.30
C ALA A 259 -15.37 12.84 5.18
N LEU A 260 -14.08 12.83 5.55
CA LEU A 260 -13.44 13.89 6.33
C LEU A 260 -12.94 15.04 5.46
N ASP A 261 -13.29 16.27 5.85
CA ASP A 261 -12.66 17.52 5.40
C ASP A 261 -12.68 17.77 3.88
N VAL A 262 -13.66 17.18 3.19
CA VAL A 262 -13.97 17.48 1.79
C VAL A 262 -15.45 17.84 1.67
N ASP A 263 -15.72 18.96 1.00
CA ASP A 263 -17.07 19.40 0.70
C ASP A 263 -17.85 18.27 0.03
N GLN A 264 -19.02 17.94 0.58
CA GLN A 264 -19.90 16.85 0.11
C GLN A 264 -19.36 15.42 0.26
N GLY A 265 -18.20 15.16 0.87
CA GLY A 265 -17.64 13.82 1.05
C GLY A 265 -18.63 12.84 1.70
N SER A 266 -19.25 13.25 2.82
CA SER A 266 -20.31 12.47 3.50
C SER A 266 -21.55 12.24 2.63
N TYR A 267 -21.94 13.24 1.83
CA TYR A 267 -23.10 13.12 0.93
C TYR A 267 -22.81 12.16 -0.24
N LEU A 268 -21.62 12.24 -0.84
CA LEU A 268 -21.16 11.31 -1.86
C LEU A 268 -21.07 9.88 -1.30
N LEU A 269 -20.59 9.74 -0.06
CA LEU A 269 -20.52 8.44 0.61
C LEU A 269 -21.88 7.78 0.69
N TYR A 270 -22.92 8.53 1.07
CA TYR A 270 -24.29 8.03 1.01
C TYR A 270 -24.73 7.72 -0.43
N LYS A 271 -24.60 8.69 -1.35
CA LYS A 271 -25.13 8.58 -2.72
C LYS A 271 -24.53 7.40 -3.50
N GLN A 272 -23.28 7.06 -3.24
CA GLN A 272 -22.55 5.96 -3.89
C GLN A 272 -22.63 4.63 -3.11
N GLY A 273 -23.56 4.50 -2.15
CA GLY A 273 -23.80 3.25 -1.42
C GLY A 273 -22.76 2.88 -0.36
N GLY A 274 -21.90 3.83 0.03
CA GLY A 274 -20.88 3.63 1.07
C GLY A 274 -21.46 3.23 2.42
N LEU A 275 -22.56 3.87 2.84
CA LEU A 275 -23.24 3.52 4.09
C LEU A 275 -23.84 2.10 4.05
N ASP A 276 -24.46 1.72 2.93
CA ASP A 276 -25.03 0.38 2.75
C ASP A 276 -23.93 -0.69 2.89
N GLN A 277 -22.75 -0.46 2.28
CA GLN A 277 -21.63 -1.40 2.37
C GLN A 277 -21.03 -1.49 3.78
N VAL A 278 -20.90 -0.36 4.48
CA VAL A 278 -20.41 -0.36 5.87
C VAL A 278 -21.35 -1.17 6.77
N ILE A 279 -22.66 -1.01 6.62
CA ILE A 279 -23.64 -1.78 7.41
C ILE A 279 -23.56 -3.27 7.09
N LYS A 280 -23.39 -3.66 5.82
CA LYS A 280 -23.12 -5.07 5.46
C LYS A 280 -21.84 -5.60 6.11
N SER A 281 -20.78 -4.79 6.14
CA SER A 281 -19.52 -5.14 6.79
C SER A 281 -19.71 -5.37 8.30
N LEU A 282 -20.43 -4.49 8.99
CA LEU A 282 -20.77 -4.65 10.41
C LEU A 282 -21.54 -5.95 10.66
N ALA A 283 -22.54 -6.24 9.81
CA ALA A 283 -23.35 -7.44 9.92
C ALA A 283 -22.58 -8.75 9.65
N ASN A 284 -21.57 -8.73 8.78
CA ASN A 284 -20.72 -9.90 8.48
C ASN A 284 -19.57 -10.09 9.48
N HIS A 285 -19.20 -9.04 10.22
CA HIS A 285 -18.12 -9.08 11.22
C HIS A 285 -18.60 -8.65 12.62
N PRO A 286 -19.68 -9.24 13.16
CA PRO A 286 -20.30 -8.76 14.40
C PRO A 286 -19.39 -8.89 15.62
N SER A 287 -18.42 -9.81 15.59
CA SER A 287 -17.46 -10.02 16.68
C SER A 287 -16.14 -9.26 16.51
N SER A 288 -15.96 -8.52 15.41
CA SER A 288 -14.73 -7.78 15.15
C SER A 288 -14.81 -6.36 15.72
N ALA A 289 -14.16 -6.13 16.86
CA ALA A 289 -14.11 -4.81 17.49
C ALA A 289 -13.57 -3.73 16.53
N ASN A 290 -12.52 -4.03 15.77
CA ASN A 290 -11.92 -3.07 14.82
C ASN A 290 -12.87 -2.72 13.67
N VAL A 291 -13.56 -3.70 13.07
CA VAL A 291 -14.53 -3.41 11.99
C VAL A 291 -15.71 -2.62 12.55
N ASN A 292 -16.18 -2.94 13.75
CA ASN A 292 -17.28 -2.23 14.40
C ASN A 292 -16.91 -0.80 14.78
N HIS A 293 -15.76 -0.58 15.40
CA HIS A 293 -15.24 0.74 15.71
C HIS A 293 -15.15 1.63 14.46
N LEU A 294 -14.49 1.13 13.42
CA LEU A 294 -14.28 1.89 12.18
C LEU A 294 -15.59 2.08 11.40
N GLY A 295 -16.42 1.05 11.28
CA GLY A 295 -17.71 1.14 10.58
C GLY A 295 -18.67 2.11 11.28
N VAL A 296 -18.78 2.04 12.62
CA VAL A 296 -19.58 2.99 13.40
C VAL A 296 -19.03 4.42 13.25
N ALA A 297 -17.70 4.61 13.20
CA ALA A 297 -17.11 5.93 12.96
C ALA A 297 -17.52 6.51 11.58
N VAL A 298 -17.52 5.69 10.52
CA VAL A 298 -18.01 6.09 9.19
C VAL A 298 -19.48 6.50 9.23
N VAL A 299 -20.34 5.69 9.85
CA VAL A 299 -21.78 5.98 9.96
C VAL A 299 -22.01 7.24 10.78
N THR A 300 -21.27 7.41 11.88
CA THR A 300 -21.33 8.60 12.75
C THR A 300 -21.04 9.86 11.94
N LYS A 301 -20.02 9.82 11.06
CA LYS A 301 -19.66 10.97 10.21
C LYS A 301 -20.77 11.42 9.28
N CYS A 302 -21.70 10.52 8.92
CA CYS A 302 -22.82 10.84 8.04
C CYS A 302 -24.14 11.11 8.78
N LEU A 303 -24.43 10.34 9.84
CA LEU A 303 -25.73 10.29 10.51
C LEU A 303 -25.73 10.97 11.89
N THR A 304 -24.89 11.97 12.08
CA THR A 304 -24.92 12.87 13.25
C THR A 304 -25.15 14.31 12.81
N ARG A 305 -25.72 15.13 13.71
CA ARG A 305 -26.08 16.52 13.41
C ARG A 305 -24.87 17.44 13.16
N ASP A 306 -23.68 17.00 13.54
CA ASP A 306 -22.43 17.73 13.25
C ASP A 306 -22.07 17.66 11.76
N ASN A 307 -22.70 16.77 10.99
CA ASN A 307 -22.60 16.73 9.54
C ASN A 307 -23.50 17.82 8.91
N PRO A 308 -22.97 18.81 8.18
CA PRO A 308 -23.78 19.83 7.50
C PRO A 308 -24.75 19.25 6.47
N GLN A 309 -24.48 18.04 5.95
CA GLN A 309 -25.35 17.34 5.01
C GLN A 309 -26.27 16.30 5.70
N PHE A 310 -26.35 16.30 7.03
CA PHE A 310 -27.16 15.34 7.80
C PHE A 310 -28.59 15.24 7.28
N ASP A 311 -29.28 16.38 7.13
CA ASP A 311 -30.68 16.37 6.74
C ASP A 311 -30.90 15.78 5.35
N GLN A 312 -30.05 16.18 4.40
CA GLN A 312 -30.06 15.68 3.03
C GLN A 312 -29.78 14.16 2.96
N VAL A 313 -28.84 13.66 3.76
CA VAL A 313 -28.53 12.22 3.83
C VAL A 313 -29.69 11.44 4.44
N VAL A 314 -30.27 11.92 5.55
CA VAL A 314 -31.38 11.21 6.22
C VAL A 314 -32.63 11.17 5.35
N GLU A 315 -32.99 12.27 4.69
CA GLU A 315 -34.18 12.34 3.82
C GLU A 315 -34.09 11.48 2.57
N SER A 316 -32.87 11.20 2.11
CA SER A 316 -32.65 10.37 0.94
C SER A 316 -32.67 8.88 1.26
N ILE A 317 -32.45 8.48 2.52
CA ILE A 317 -32.53 7.08 2.96
C ILE A 317 -34.00 6.67 3.15
N SER A 318 -34.44 5.65 2.43
CA SER A 318 -35.79 5.08 2.63
C SER A 318 -35.96 4.49 4.03
N THR A 319 -37.14 4.61 4.64
CA THR A 319 -37.45 4.09 5.98
C THR A 319 -36.99 2.63 6.21
N PRO A 320 -37.26 1.65 5.31
CA PRO A 320 -36.84 0.27 5.54
C PRO A 320 -35.31 0.10 5.60
N LYS A 321 -34.58 0.88 4.81
CA LYS A 321 -33.12 0.91 4.85
C LYS A 321 -32.65 1.50 6.18
N MET A 322 -33.18 2.65 6.58
CA MET A 322 -32.84 3.28 7.85
C MET A 322 -33.06 2.31 9.02
N ASP A 323 -34.21 1.64 9.08
CA ASP A 323 -34.52 0.67 10.14
C ASP A 323 -33.50 -0.49 10.19
N HIS A 324 -33.08 -1.00 9.02
CA HIS A 324 -32.04 -2.03 8.97
C HIS A 324 -30.69 -1.51 9.47
N MET A 325 -30.30 -0.29 9.08
CA MET A 325 -29.06 0.33 9.57
C MET A 325 -29.09 0.48 11.10
N LEU A 326 -30.19 1.01 11.65
CA LEU A 326 -30.33 1.21 13.10
C LEU A 326 -30.27 -0.10 13.88
N ARG A 327 -30.93 -1.16 13.40
CA ARG A 327 -30.83 -2.49 14.04
C ARG A 327 -29.39 -3.03 14.07
N THR A 328 -28.64 -2.86 12.99
CA THR A 328 -27.23 -3.29 12.95
C THR A 328 -26.36 -2.46 13.89
N ILE A 329 -26.64 -1.15 14.02
CA ILE A 329 -25.96 -0.24 14.95
C ILE A 329 -26.30 -0.58 16.41
N GLU A 330 -27.56 -0.93 16.71
CA GLU A 330 -27.98 -1.41 18.02
C GLU A 330 -27.28 -2.74 18.38
N ALA A 331 -27.22 -3.69 17.44
CA ALA A 331 -26.49 -4.94 17.65
C ALA A 331 -25.00 -4.71 17.93
N ALA A 332 -24.36 -3.77 17.21
CA ALA A 332 -22.96 -3.39 17.48
C ALA A 332 -22.80 -2.77 18.87
N LYS A 333 -23.76 -1.95 19.30
CA LYS A 333 -23.79 -1.38 20.65
C LYS A 333 -23.89 -2.47 21.72
N ASP A 334 -24.75 -3.47 21.52
CA ASP A 334 -24.94 -4.55 22.50
C ASP A 334 -23.72 -5.49 22.56
N ASN A 335 -23.17 -5.85 21.39
CA ASN A 335 -22.00 -6.75 21.29
C ASN A 335 -20.74 -6.15 21.90
N PHE A 336 -20.62 -4.82 21.93
CA PHE A 336 -19.44 -4.11 22.43
C PHE A 336 -19.78 -3.12 23.55
N ALA A 337 -20.53 -3.58 24.55
CA ALA A 337 -20.91 -2.80 25.74
C ALA A 337 -19.72 -2.11 26.45
N ASN A 338 -18.53 -2.72 26.40
CA ASN A 338 -17.34 -2.22 27.08
C ASN A 338 -16.43 -1.31 26.21
N SER A 339 -16.74 -1.12 24.92
CA SER A 339 -15.96 -0.22 24.06
C SER A 339 -16.56 1.18 24.07
N ASN A 340 -15.85 2.11 24.73
CA ASN A 340 -16.30 3.50 24.84
C ASN A 340 -16.53 4.17 23.48
N GLU A 341 -15.67 3.89 22.51
CA GLU A 341 -15.72 4.47 21.17
C GLU A 341 -16.97 4.00 20.41
N ILE A 342 -17.24 2.69 20.43
CA ILE A 342 -18.44 2.12 19.80
C ILE A 342 -19.71 2.60 20.53
N GLN A 343 -19.72 2.60 21.87
CA GLN A 343 -20.87 3.09 22.64
C GLN A 343 -21.20 4.56 22.33
N LEU A 344 -20.18 5.42 22.26
CA LEU A 344 -20.34 6.84 22.00
C LEU A 344 -20.85 7.09 20.57
N GLY A 345 -20.25 6.44 19.57
CA GLY A 345 -20.67 6.57 18.17
C GLY A 345 -22.09 6.06 17.93
N THR A 346 -22.40 4.84 18.38
CA THR A 346 -23.74 4.25 18.21
C THR A 346 -24.82 5.08 18.92
N THR A 347 -24.55 5.56 20.14
CA THR A 347 -25.50 6.40 20.89
C THR A 347 -25.70 7.76 20.23
N ALA A 348 -24.64 8.37 19.66
CA ALA A 348 -24.75 9.63 18.93
C ALA A 348 -25.66 9.49 17.70
N ILE A 349 -25.50 8.41 16.92
CA ILE A 349 -26.34 8.09 15.75
C ILE A 349 -27.80 7.94 16.18
N LEU A 350 -28.10 7.07 17.16
CA LEU A 350 -29.47 6.79 17.62
C LEU A 350 -30.17 8.06 18.15
N LYS A 351 -29.44 8.91 18.88
CA LYS A 351 -29.96 10.19 19.38
C LYS A 351 -30.21 11.20 18.27
N ALA A 352 -29.35 11.25 17.24
CA ALA A 352 -29.51 12.17 16.13
C ALA A 352 -30.75 11.85 15.29
N ILE A 353 -30.97 10.55 15.00
CA ILE A 353 -32.10 10.07 14.20
C ILE A 353 -33.43 10.17 14.96
N SER A 354 -33.48 9.76 16.24
CA SER A 354 -34.72 9.84 17.05
C SER A 354 -35.26 11.27 17.17
N LYS A 355 -34.39 12.26 17.40
CA LYS A 355 -34.78 13.69 17.46
C LYS A 355 -35.26 14.28 16.13
N LYS A 356 -35.08 13.59 15.00
CA LYS A 356 -35.61 14.01 13.69
C LYS A 356 -37.00 13.40 13.43
N ALA A 357 -37.30 12.27 14.07
CA ALA A 357 -38.60 11.61 13.96
C ALA A 357 -39.67 12.22 14.89
N SER A 358 -39.26 12.90 15.97
CA SER A 358 -40.10 13.70 16.87
C SER A 358 -40.28 15.13 16.35
#